data_AF-A0A381T6Y5-F1
#
_entry.id   AF-A0A381T6Y5-F1
#
_cell.length_a   1.000
_cell.length_b   1.000
_cell.length_c   1.000
_cell.angle_alpha   90.00
_cell.angle_beta   90.00
_cell.angle_gamma   90.00
#
_symmetry.space_group_name_H-M   'P 1'
#
loop_
_entity.id
_entity.type
_entity.pdbx_description
1 polymer ?
#
loop_
_entity_poly.entity_id
_entity_poly.type
_entity_poly.pdbx_seq_one_letter_code
_entity_poly.pdbx_strand_id
1 'polypeptide(L)'
;MTEMVEHTLSKVVILKDHQFKKIKKITYMSYFTYSNNFLKSEGVEIQKIAESRATPFYCYSKKAITENYNNFKNSFKNMDVKICFSLKSNSNLSV
;
A
#
# COMPACT_ATOMS: atom_id res chain seq x y z
N MET A 1 -1.75 -9.72 21.64
CA MET A 1 -2.73 -8.64 21.38
C MET A 1 -2.08 -7.56 20.51
N THR A 2 -1.93 -7.80 19.21
CA THR A 2 -1.72 -6.77 18.16
C THR A 2 -1.99 -7.42 16.80
N GLU A 3 -3.27 -7.51 16.40
CA GLU A 3 -3.64 -7.75 15.01
C GLU A 3 -4.42 -6.50 14.55
N MET A 4 -3.73 -5.61 13.85
CA MET A 4 -4.38 -4.66 12.94
C MET A 4 -3.57 -4.66 11.66
N VAL A 5 -4.03 -5.45 10.70
CA VAL A 5 -3.63 -5.25 9.31
C VAL A 5 -4.46 -4.09 8.79
N GLU A 6 -3.99 -2.87 9.01
CA GLU A 6 -4.61 -1.68 8.44
C GLU A 6 -4.32 -1.69 6.93
N HIS A 7 -5.31 -2.13 6.16
CA HIS A 7 -5.27 -2.15 4.70
C HIS A 7 -5.86 -0.86 4.17
N THR A 8 -5.00 0.08 3.82
CA THR A 8 -5.36 1.21 2.95
C THR A 8 -4.79 0.95 1.55
N LEU A 9 -5.43 1.50 0.50
CA LEU A 9 -5.12 1.19 -0.92
C LEU A 9 -3.63 1.31 -1.31
N SER A 10 -2.83 2.05 -0.52
CA SER A 10 -1.42 2.31 -0.74
C SER A 10 -0.47 1.71 0.30
N LYS A 11 -0.96 1.03 1.35
CA LYS A 11 -0.15 0.66 2.53
C LYS A 11 -0.55 -0.70 3.12
N VAL A 12 0.45 -1.51 3.48
CA VAL A 12 0.27 -2.76 4.24
C VAL A 12 1.32 -2.87 5.35
N VAL A 13 0.90 -3.34 6.53
CA VAL A 13 1.76 -3.71 7.67
C VAL A 13 2.11 -5.19 7.59
N ILE A 14 3.40 -5.53 7.74
CA ILE A 14 3.88 -6.92 7.69
C ILE A 14 4.44 -7.32 9.06
N LEU A 15 3.90 -8.38 9.66
CA LEU A 15 4.31 -8.96 10.96
C LEU A 15 5.01 -10.32 10.75
N LYS A 16 5.91 -10.72 11.65
CA LYS A 16 6.78 -11.92 11.45
C LYS A 16 6.12 -13.27 11.70
N ASP A 17 4.96 -13.32 12.35
CA ASP A 17 4.30 -14.58 12.66
C ASP A 17 2.84 -14.53 12.24
N HIS A 18 2.40 -15.64 11.66
CA HIS A 18 1.11 -15.93 11.03
C HIS A 18 1.04 -15.72 9.53
N GLN A 19 1.03 -16.87 8.84
CA GLN A 19 0.20 -17.20 7.68
C GLN A 19 -0.60 -16.00 7.19
N PHE A 20 -0.21 -15.42 6.05
CA PHE A 20 -0.96 -14.38 5.34
C PHE A 20 -2.39 -14.89 5.09
N LYS A 21 -3.28 -14.70 6.08
CA LYS A 21 -4.63 -15.25 6.09
C LYS A 21 -5.36 -14.64 4.92
N LYS A 22 -6.03 -15.50 4.14
CA LYS A 22 -6.81 -15.17 2.95
C LYS A 22 -7.86 -14.09 3.29
N ILE A 23 -7.54 -12.83 3.04
CA ILE A 23 -8.46 -11.73 3.28
C ILE A 23 -9.50 -11.72 2.17
N LYS A 24 -10.77 -11.71 2.59
CA LYS A 24 -11.96 -11.75 1.76
C LYS A 24 -11.83 -10.70 0.64
N LYS A 25 -12.00 -11.15 -0.60
CA LYS A 25 -11.93 -10.39 -1.86
C LYS A 25 -12.76 -9.10 -1.76
N ILE A 26 -12.12 -7.98 -1.42
CA ILE A 26 -12.69 -6.64 -1.59
C ILE A 26 -12.13 -6.12 -2.90
N THR A 27 -13.03 -5.99 -3.87
CA THR A 27 -12.78 -5.71 -5.28
C THR A 27 -12.40 -4.24 -5.49
N TYR A 28 -11.26 -3.78 -4.97
CA TYR A 28 -10.65 -2.46 -5.29
C TYR A 28 -9.10 -2.45 -5.18
N MET A 29 -8.43 -3.61 -5.25
CA MET A 29 -7.01 -3.79 -4.89
C MET A 29 -6.13 -4.18 -6.09
N SER A 30 -5.70 -3.24 -6.94
CA SER A 30 -4.76 -3.54 -8.05
C SER A 30 -3.28 -3.53 -7.63
N TYR A 31 -2.92 -2.86 -6.54
CA TYR A 31 -1.51 -2.64 -6.18
C TYR A 31 -0.92 -3.66 -5.20
N PHE A 32 -1.79 -4.38 -4.48
CA PHE A 32 -1.43 -5.52 -3.63
C PHE A 32 -2.28 -6.71 -4.06
N THR A 33 -1.64 -7.71 -4.66
CA THR A 33 -2.32 -8.86 -5.27
C THR A 33 -1.83 -10.16 -4.68
N TYR A 34 -2.74 -11.11 -4.53
CA TYR A 34 -2.37 -12.50 -4.23
C TYR A 34 -2.27 -13.28 -5.53
N SER A 35 -1.13 -13.94 -5.75
CA SER A 35 -0.91 -14.87 -6.85
C SER A 35 -0.16 -16.08 -6.31
N ASN A 36 -0.66 -17.29 -6.60
CA ASN A 36 -0.09 -18.55 -6.11
C ASN A 36 0.14 -18.57 -4.58
N ASN A 37 -0.83 -18.06 -3.82
CA ASN A 37 -0.76 -17.86 -2.35
C ASN A 37 0.32 -16.88 -1.84
N PHE A 38 1.05 -16.20 -2.72
CA PHE A 38 1.98 -15.15 -2.33
C PHE A 38 1.35 -13.77 -2.46
N LEU A 39 1.51 -12.95 -1.41
CA LEU A 39 1.19 -11.53 -1.46
C LEU A 39 2.30 -10.79 -2.21
N LYS A 40 1.91 -10.06 -3.26
CA LYS A 40 2.81 -9.25 -4.09
C LYS A 40 2.40 -7.78 -4.05
N SER A 41 3.38 -6.89 -4.04
CA SER A 41 3.19 -5.47 -4.33
C SER A 41 4.01 -5.11 -5.56
N GLU A 42 3.37 -4.54 -6.58
CA GLU A 42 4.03 -4.14 -7.84
C GLU A 42 4.87 -5.27 -8.48
N GLY A 43 4.43 -6.54 -8.32
CA GLY A 43 5.13 -7.72 -8.84
C GLY A 43 6.20 -8.29 -7.90
N VAL A 44 6.55 -7.60 -6.82
CA VAL A 44 7.53 -8.05 -5.82
C VAL A 44 6.83 -8.84 -4.71
N GLU A 45 7.30 -10.05 -4.44
CA GLU A 45 6.81 -10.88 -3.34
C GLU A 45 7.22 -10.27 -2.00
N ILE A 46 6.21 -9.97 -1.17
CA ILE A 46 6.43 -9.34 0.14
C ILE A 46 7.24 -10.25 1.06
N GLN A 47 7.12 -11.57 0.92
CA GLN A 47 7.91 -12.54 1.66
C GLN A 47 9.42 -12.35 1.46
N LYS A 48 9.88 -12.11 0.22
CA LYS A 48 11.31 -11.84 -0.06
C LYS A 48 11.82 -10.58 0.62
N ILE A 49 10.94 -9.58 0.78
CA ILE A 49 11.25 -8.35 1.52
C ILE A 49 11.34 -8.65 3.03
N ALA A 50 10.44 -9.47 3.55
CA ALA A 50 10.43 -9.88 4.95
C ALA A 50 11.62 -10.79 5.33
N GLU A 51 12.15 -11.56 4.38
CA GLU A 51 13.37 -12.34 4.57
C GLU A 51 14.62 -11.45 4.63
N SER A 52 14.64 -10.35 3.88
CA SER A 52 15.78 -9.41 3.82
C SER A 52 15.72 -8.25 4.82
N ARG A 53 14.60 -8.02 5.49
CA ARG A 53 14.41 -6.91 6.45
C ARG A 53 13.80 -7.37 7.76
N ALA A 54 14.14 -6.68 8.84
CA ALA A 54 13.46 -6.88 10.11
C ALA A 54 11.98 -6.47 10.02
N THR A 55 11.12 -7.31 10.55
CA THR A 55 9.68 -7.07 10.74
C THR A 55 9.40 -6.67 12.19
N PRO A 56 8.41 -5.81 12.47
CA PRO A 56 7.42 -5.33 11.53
C PRO A 56 7.93 -4.22 10.61
N PHE A 57 7.42 -4.18 9.37
CA PHE A 57 7.68 -3.07 8.44
C PHE A 57 6.41 -2.64 7.70
N TYR A 58 6.42 -1.39 7.24
CA TYR A 58 5.39 -0.85 6.35
C TYR A 58 5.85 -0.98 4.89
N CYS A 59 4.99 -1.52 4.04
CA CYS A 59 5.19 -1.56 2.59
C CYS A 59 4.21 -0.59 1.93
N TYR A 60 4.73 0.34 1.12
CA TYR A 60 3.95 1.30 0.35
C TYR A 60 4.07 0.99 -1.14
N SER A 61 2.96 1.11 -1.89
CA SER A 61 3.00 1.07 -3.35
C SER A 61 3.15 2.48 -3.91
N LYS A 62 4.25 2.73 -4.63
CA LYS A 62 4.49 3.97 -5.36
C LYS A 62 3.45 4.18 -6.45
N LYS A 63 3.11 3.10 -7.17
CA LYS A 63 2.09 3.12 -8.23
C LYS A 63 0.73 3.53 -7.67
N ALA A 64 0.33 2.99 -6.52
CA ALA A 64 -0.91 3.36 -5.84
C ALA A 64 -0.97 4.86 -5.52
N ILE A 65 0.10 5.39 -4.90
CA ILE A 65 0.16 6.80 -4.49
C ILE A 65 0.11 7.72 -5.72
N THR A 66 0.89 7.39 -6.76
CA THR A 66 0.98 8.18 -7.99
C THR A 66 -0.35 8.20 -8.75
N GLU A 67 -0.99 7.05 -8.92
CA GLU A 67 -2.27 6.95 -9.62
C GLU A 67 -3.39 7.62 -8.84
N ASN A 68 -3.42 7.50 -7.52
CA ASN A 68 -4.38 8.23 -6.68
C ASN A 68 -4.22 9.75 -6.81
N TYR A 69 -2.99 10.26 -6.76
CA TYR A 69 -2.73 11.68 -6.98
C TYR A 69 -3.17 12.13 -8.38
N ASN A 70 -2.82 11.38 -9.42
CA ASN A 70 -3.17 11.72 -10.79
C ASN A 70 -4.69 11.69 -11.03
N ASN A 71 -5.40 10.68 -10.51
CA ASN A 71 -6.86 10.60 -10.60
C ASN A 71 -7.53 11.77 -9.89
N PHE A 72 -7.04 12.13 -8.70
CA PHE A 72 -7.51 13.30 -7.97
C PHE A 72 -7.25 14.59 -8.75
N LYS A 73 -6.03 14.79 -9.25
CA LYS A 73 -5.66 15.96 -10.07
C LYS A 73 -6.49 16.07 -11.35
N ASN A 74 -6.71 14.97 -12.05
CA ASN A 74 -7.49 14.92 -13.29
C ASN A 74 -8.95 15.33 -13.08
N SER A 75 -9.49 15.16 -11.86
CA SER A 75 -10.84 15.58 -11.51
C SER A 75 -11.00 17.11 -11.50
N PHE A 76 -9.89 17.84 -11.37
CA PHE A 76 -9.84 19.32 -11.39
C PHE A 76 -9.19 19.88 -12.67
N LYS A 77 -9.08 19.09 -13.76
CA LYS A 77 -8.35 19.48 -14.98
C LYS A 77 -8.75 20.83 -15.62
N ASN A 78 -9.94 21.33 -15.30
CA ASN A 78 -10.50 22.58 -15.84
C ASN A 78 -10.48 23.74 -14.82
N MET A 79 -9.79 23.58 -13.69
CA MET A 79 -9.69 24.58 -12.63
C MET A 79 -8.22 24.81 -12.29
N ASP A 80 -7.87 26.07 -12.01
CA ASP A 80 -6.56 26.40 -11.46
C ASP A 80 -6.55 26.08 -9.96
N VAL A 81 -6.11 24.86 -9.61
CA VAL A 81 -6.06 24.38 -8.23
C VAL A 81 -4.66 23.96 -7.83
N LYS A 82 -4.30 24.25 -6.57
CA LYS A 82 -3.10 23.74 -5.93
C LYS A 82 -3.46 22.61 -4.97
N ILE A 83 -2.95 21.41 -5.26
CA ILE A 83 -3.17 20.23 -4.42
C ILE A 83 -2.05 20.16 -3.38
N CYS A 84 -2.40 20.23 -2.10
CA CYS A 84 -1.46 20.12 -0.98
C CYS A 84 -1.70 18.82 -0.22
N PHE A 85 -0.69 17.95 -0.15
CA PHE A 85 -0.78 16.70 0.59
C PHE A 85 -0.67 16.95 2.10
N SER A 86 -1.51 16.29 2.90
CA SER A 86 -1.48 16.40 4.37
C SER A 86 -0.40 15.49 4.96
N LEU A 87 0.69 16.09 5.47
CA LEU A 87 1.79 15.35 6.09
C LEU A 87 1.38 14.58 7.35
N LYS A 88 0.27 14.94 8.00
CA LYS A 88 -0.29 14.17 9.13
C LYS A 88 -0.69 12.75 8.72
N SER A 89 -0.99 12.53 7.44
CA SER A 89 -1.36 11.22 6.92
C SER A 89 -0.14 10.31 6.72
N ASN A 90 0.96 10.86 6.20
CA ASN A 90 2.24 10.18 6.05
C ASN A 90 3.36 11.21 5.83
N SER A 91 4.33 11.28 6.74
CA SER A 91 5.47 12.20 6.64
C SER A 91 6.78 11.50 6.25
N ASN A 92 6.71 10.25 5.77
CA ASN A 92 7.88 9.55 5.27
C ASN A 92 8.49 10.30 4.09
N LEU A 93 9.78 10.64 4.16
CA LEU A 93 10.48 11.44 3.14
C LEU A 93 10.53 10.80 1.74
N SER A 94 10.40 9.48 1.66
CA SER A 94 10.41 8.75 0.38
C SER A 94 9.04 8.68 -0.29
N VAL A 95 7.98 9.08 0.42
CA VAL A 95 6.59 9.16 -0.07
C VAL A 95 6.30 10.60 -0.49
#